data_AF-D0IMI4-F1
#
_entry.id   AF-D0IMI4-F1
#
_cell.length_a   1.000
_cell.length_b   1.000
_cell.length_c   1.000
_cell.angle_alpha   90.00
_cell.angle_beta   90.00
_cell.angle_gamma   90.00
#
_symmetry.space_group_name_H-M   'P 1'
#
loop_
_entity.id
_entity.type
_entity.pdbx_description
1 polymer ?
#
loop_
_entity_poly.entity_id
_entity_poly.type
_entity_poly.pdbx_seq_one_letter_code
_entity_poly.pdbx_strand_id
1 'polypeptide(L)'
;MSMLGWISVVLSGFISISAYGHQKVKQAVFFRVLSLLLLVLIIWTQNVNTTSELIWVSLGLMVSMLAHGARLNVRYHRASFVLFLAAQLFFSKAFWVQLSGAMVWWLPALLVAASIVAFFLLLPQIDTLIFPVTLMGLMLVQMTWAAGELWLQVATLASGTGFLGCLIYILSAALFAINDYRRPLPFGYVLVSATYLVAQVLISASFVL
;
A
#
# COMPACT_ATOMS: atom_id res chain seq x y z
N MET A 1 -24.62 -1.77 -5.32
CA MET A 1 -23.89 -3.05 -5.19
C MET A 1 -22.78 -2.97 -4.11
N SER A 2 -23.04 -2.38 -2.94
CA SER A 2 -21.96 -1.97 -2.04
C SER A 2 -21.47 -3.10 -1.12
N MET A 3 -22.33 -3.80 -0.38
CA MET A 3 -21.89 -4.76 0.65
C MET A 3 -21.24 -6.05 0.08
N LEU A 4 -21.80 -6.59 -1.01
CA LEU A 4 -21.29 -7.80 -1.68
C LEU A 4 -19.91 -7.60 -2.32
N GLY A 5 -19.62 -6.39 -2.83
CA GLY A 5 -18.31 -6.05 -3.38
C GLY A 5 -17.23 -6.09 -2.31
N TRP A 6 -17.46 -5.41 -1.18
CA TRP A 6 -16.53 -5.42 -0.05
C TRP A 6 -16.31 -6.84 0.52
N ILE A 7 -17.37 -7.64 0.63
CA ILE A 7 -17.26 -9.05 1.06
C ILE A 7 -16.41 -9.86 0.07
N SER A 8 -16.59 -9.67 -1.24
CA SER A 8 -15.80 -10.36 -2.28
C SER A 8 -14.31 -10.01 -2.20
N VAL A 9 -13.97 -8.75 -1.91
CA VAL A 9 -12.57 -8.33 -1.71
C VAL A 9 -11.97 -8.99 -0.47
N VAL A 10 -12.70 -9.03 0.65
CA VAL A 10 -12.25 -9.68 1.89
C VAL A 10 -12.06 -11.19 1.69
N LEU A 11 -13.00 -11.86 1.01
CA LEU A 11 -12.93 -13.30 0.73
C LEU A 11 -11.76 -13.64 -0.20
N SER A 12 -11.59 -12.87 -1.28
CA SER A 12 -10.46 -13.00 -2.20
C SER A 12 -9.12 -12.76 -1.50
N GLY A 13 -9.06 -11.76 -0.61
CA GLY A 13 -7.91 -11.48 0.23
C GLY A 13 -7.58 -12.62 1.20
N PHE A 14 -8.59 -13.20 1.86
CA PHE A 14 -8.41 -14.33 2.78
C PHE A 14 -7.89 -15.58 2.05
N ILE A 15 -8.39 -15.85 0.83
CA ILE A 15 -7.91 -16.95 -0.01
C ILE A 15 -6.46 -16.73 -0.43
N SER A 16 -6.06 -15.49 -0.77
CA SER A 16 -4.66 -15.15 -1.08
C SER A 16 -3.73 -15.40 0.11
N ILE A 17 -4.15 -15.02 1.32
CA ILE A 17 -3.41 -15.22 2.56
C ILE A 17 -3.26 -16.72 2.89
N SER A 18 -4.34 -17.49 2.75
CA SER A 18 -4.35 -18.95 2.96
C SER A 18 -3.48 -19.68 1.94
N ALA A 19 -3.52 -19.27 0.66
CA ALA A 19 -2.71 -19.85 -0.41
C ALA A 19 -1.20 -19.60 -0.25
N TYR A 20 -0.79 -18.48 0.35
CA TYR A 20 0.61 -18.23 0.74
C TYR A 20 1.08 -19.22 1.81
N GLY A 21 0.20 -19.63 2.73
CA GLY A 21 0.47 -20.65 3.73
C GLY A 21 0.72 -22.05 3.14
N HIS A 22 0.25 -22.31 1.92
CA HIS A 22 0.40 -23.61 1.23
C HIS A 22 1.47 -23.59 0.12
N GLN A 23 2.39 -22.60 0.12
CA GLN A 23 3.49 -22.44 -0.84
C GLN A 23 3.10 -22.34 -2.34
N LYS A 24 1.82 -22.13 -2.67
CA LYS A 24 1.36 -21.94 -4.07
C LYS A 24 1.43 -20.46 -4.48
N VAL A 25 2.65 -19.95 -4.60
CA VAL A 25 2.96 -18.52 -4.88
C VAL A 25 2.19 -17.98 -6.10
N LYS A 26 2.02 -18.79 -7.16
CA LYS A 26 1.26 -18.38 -8.37
C LYS A 26 -0.22 -18.13 -8.10
N GLN A 27 -0.86 -18.97 -7.29
CA GLN A 27 -2.27 -18.82 -6.93
C GLN A 27 -2.47 -17.65 -5.98
N ALA A 28 -1.54 -17.46 -5.04
CA ALA A 28 -1.61 -16.35 -4.10
C ALA A 28 -1.51 -14.98 -4.80
N VAL A 29 -0.62 -14.85 -5.80
CA VAL A 29 -0.50 -13.63 -6.61
C VAL A 29 -1.74 -13.42 -7.48
N PHE A 30 -2.31 -14.46 -8.09
CA PHE A 30 -3.53 -14.35 -8.88
C PHE A 30 -4.71 -13.80 -8.06
N PHE A 31 -4.97 -14.36 -6.87
CA PHE A 31 -6.03 -13.86 -5.99
C PHE A 31 -5.77 -12.44 -5.49
N ARG A 32 -4.51 -12.05 -5.36
CA ARG A 32 -4.13 -10.68 -4.98
C ARG A 32 -4.38 -9.66 -6.08
N VAL A 33 -4.12 -10.03 -7.34
CA VAL A 33 -4.49 -9.20 -8.50
C VAL A 33 -6.00 -9.12 -8.60
N LEU A 34 -6.72 -10.20 -8.34
CA LEU A 34 -8.17 -10.24 -8.35
C LEU A 34 -8.78 -9.32 -7.26
N SER A 35 -8.24 -9.31 -6.05
CA SER A 35 -8.72 -8.42 -4.99
C SER A 35 -8.50 -6.94 -5.33
N LEU A 36 -7.35 -6.60 -5.93
CA LEU A 36 -7.08 -5.25 -6.42
C LEU A 36 -8.02 -4.86 -7.57
N LEU A 37 -8.32 -5.78 -8.49
CA LEU A 37 -9.24 -5.54 -9.60
C LEU A 37 -10.65 -5.26 -9.10
N LEU A 38 -11.11 -6.05 -8.12
CA LEU A 38 -12.39 -5.81 -7.45
C LEU A 38 -12.44 -4.44 -6.76
N LEU A 39 -11.35 -3.99 -6.14
CA LEU A 39 -11.27 -2.64 -5.57
C LEU A 39 -11.42 -1.54 -6.63
N VAL A 40 -10.79 -1.70 -7.80
CA VAL A 40 -10.98 -0.75 -8.91
C VAL A 40 -12.45 -0.72 -9.35
N LEU A 41 -13.08 -1.88 -9.52
CA LEU A 41 -14.50 -1.94 -9.90
C LEU A 41 -15.41 -1.28 -8.85
N ILE A 42 -15.12 -1.43 -7.56
CA ILE A 42 -15.88 -0.78 -6.48
C ILE A 42 -15.76 0.75 -6.57
N ILE A 43 -14.55 1.28 -6.77
CA ILE A 43 -14.31 2.72 -6.88
C ILE A 43 -15.11 3.32 -8.04
N TRP A 44 -15.11 2.66 -9.20
CA TRP A 44 -15.82 3.14 -10.41
C TRP A 44 -17.34 2.97 -10.34
N THR A 45 -17.85 1.99 -9.60
CA THR A 45 -19.30 1.74 -9.50
C THR A 45 -19.98 2.60 -8.43
N GLN A 46 -19.25 3.05 -7.40
CA GLN A 46 -19.82 3.87 -6.34
C GLN A 46 -19.71 5.39 -6.62
N ASN A 47 -18.76 5.81 -7.46
CA ASN A 47 -18.60 7.21 -7.82
C ASN A 47 -19.13 7.47 -9.23
N VAL A 48 -20.30 8.13 -9.31
CA VAL A 48 -20.94 8.54 -10.57
C VAL A 48 -20.19 9.69 -11.25
N ASN A 49 -19.49 10.53 -10.46
CA ASN A 49 -18.68 11.63 -10.96
C ASN A 49 -17.19 11.27 -10.94
N THR A 50 -16.56 11.30 -12.11
CA THR A 50 -15.11 11.05 -12.24
C THR A 50 -14.34 12.28 -11.73
N THR A 51 -13.95 12.28 -10.45
CA THR A 51 -13.02 13.29 -9.94
C THR A 51 -11.58 12.91 -10.30
N SER A 52 -10.70 13.90 -10.41
CA SER A 52 -9.29 13.70 -10.77
C SER A 52 -8.57 12.70 -9.86
N GLU A 53 -8.95 12.66 -8.58
CA GLU A 53 -8.37 11.83 -7.53
C GLU A 53 -8.64 10.35 -7.76
N LEU A 54 -9.86 10.00 -8.17
CA LEU A 54 -10.25 8.63 -8.50
C LEU A 54 -9.42 8.05 -9.65
N ILE A 55 -9.09 8.89 -10.64
CA ILE A 55 -8.24 8.49 -11.76
C ILE A 55 -6.84 8.13 -11.25
N TRP A 56 -6.26 8.94 -10.37
CA TRP A 56 -4.93 8.67 -9.80
C TRP A 56 -4.90 7.41 -8.93
N VAL A 57 -5.92 7.16 -8.11
CA VAL A 57 -6.02 5.94 -7.29
C VAL A 57 -6.19 4.70 -8.16
N SER A 58 -7.05 4.76 -9.19
CA SER A 58 -7.25 3.64 -10.10
C SER A 58 -6.00 3.32 -10.93
N LEU A 59 -5.25 4.35 -11.36
CA LEU A 59 -3.94 4.18 -11.99
C LEU A 59 -2.93 3.55 -11.02
N GLY A 60 -2.88 3.99 -9.76
CA GLY A 60 -2.05 3.38 -8.72
C GLY A 60 -2.36 1.89 -8.51
N LEU A 61 -3.64 1.52 -8.48
CA LEU A 61 -4.09 0.13 -8.37
C LEU A 61 -3.72 -0.70 -9.60
N MET A 62 -3.91 -0.18 -10.81
CA MET A 62 -3.55 -0.85 -12.06
C MET A 62 -2.04 -1.11 -12.15
N VAL A 63 -1.24 -0.11 -11.79
CA VAL A 63 0.23 -0.23 -11.77
C VAL A 63 0.68 -1.22 -10.69
N SER A 64 0.01 -1.25 -9.54
CA SER A 64 0.24 -2.26 -8.50
C SER A 64 -0.06 -3.69 -9.01
N MET A 65 -1.14 -3.89 -9.77
CA MET A 65 -1.43 -5.19 -10.39
C MET A 65 -0.31 -5.64 -11.34
N LEU A 66 0.19 -4.73 -12.19
CA LEU A 66 1.32 -5.00 -13.07
C LEU A 66 2.60 -5.31 -12.27
N ALA A 67 2.83 -4.61 -11.15
CA ALA A 67 3.98 -4.85 -10.28
C ALA A 67 3.98 -6.28 -9.70
N HIS A 68 2.81 -6.76 -9.25
CA HIS A 68 2.60 -8.12 -8.76
C HIS A 68 2.75 -9.17 -9.87
N GLY A 69 2.25 -8.88 -11.07
CA GLY A 69 2.43 -9.74 -12.25
C GLY A 69 3.90 -9.88 -12.66
N ALA A 70 4.64 -8.77 -12.68
CA ALA A 70 6.08 -8.79 -12.96
C ALA A 70 6.89 -9.52 -11.87
N ARG A 71 6.39 -9.56 -10.62
CA ARG A 71 7.09 -10.17 -9.48
C ARG A 71 7.14 -11.69 -9.58
N LEU A 72 6.22 -12.31 -10.33
CA LEU A 72 6.22 -13.74 -10.63
C LEU A 72 7.44 -14.19 -11.44
N ASN A 73 8.08 -13.27 -12.16
CA ASN A 73 9.16 -13.60 -13.07
C ASN A 73 10.48 -13.04 -12.54
N VAL A 74 11.40 -13.93 -12.14
CA VAL A 74 12.68 -13.58 -11.50
C VAL A 74 13.50 -12.58 -12.34
N ARG A 75 13.35 -12.65 -13.67
CA ARG A 75 14.01 -11.74 -14.63
C ARG A 75 13.55 -10.27 -14.52
N TYR A 76 12.34 -10.03 -14.03
CA TYR A 76 11.73 -8.69 -13.96
C TYR A 76 11.66 -8.13 -12.54
N HIS A 77 12.42 -8.68 -11.59
CA HIS A 77 12.41 -8.21 -10.19
C HIS A 77 12.70 -6.70 -10.05
N ARG A 78 13.66 -6.17 -10.82
CA ARG A 78 13.95 -4.73 -10.87
C ARG A 78 12.79 -3.91 -11.44
N ALA A 79 12.11 -4.42 -12.46
CA ALA A 79 10.95 -3.75 -13.05
C ALA A 79 9.75 -3.73 -12.09
N SER A 80 9.51 -4.83 -11.35
CA SER A 80 8.51 -4.85 -10.27
C SER A 80 8.77 -3.80 -9.21
N PHE A 81 10.03 -3.62 -8.79
CA PHE A 81 10.37 -2.60 -7.81
C PHE A 81 10.02 -1.19 -8.31
N VAL A 82 10.39 -0.87 -9.55
CA VAL A 82 10.05 0.43 -10.17
C VAL A 82 8.53 0.61 -10.29
N LEU A 83 7.79 -0.44 -10.66
CA LEU A 83 6.32 -0.40 -10.72
C LEU A 83 5.69 -0.17 -9.34
N PHE A 84 6.23 -0.76 -8.27
CA PHE A 84 5.75 -0.49 -6.91
C PHE A 84 5.98 0.97 -6.49
N LEU A 85 7.15 1.53 -6.81
CA LEU A 85 7.43 2.94 -6.56
C LEU A 85 6.49 3.85 -7.36
N ALA A 86 6.25 3.54 -8.63
CA ALA A 86 5.31 4.28 -9.47
C ALA A 86 3.89 4.23 -8.90
N ALA A 87 3.42 3.06 -8.42
CA ALA A 87 2.12 2.94 -7.76
C ALA A 87 2.01 3.84 -6.52
N GLN A 88 3.06 3.87 -5.68
CA GLN A 88 3.11 4.74 -4.49
C GLN A 88 3.05 6.23 -4.87
N LEU A 89 3.74 6.63 -5.94
CA LEU A 89 3.66 8.01 -6.45
C LEU A 89 2.27 8.37 -6.94
N PHE A 90 1.56 7.46 -7.62
CA PHE A 90 0.18 7.70 -8.05
C PHE A 90 -0.79 7.82 -6.86
N PHE A 91 -0.67 6.95 -5.86
CA PHE A 91 -1.46 7.09 -4.63
C PHE A 91 -1.19 8.40 -3.91
N SER A 92 0.09 8.76 -3.80
CA SER A 92 0.49 10.03 -3.20
C SER A 92 -0.07 11.23 -3.96
N LYS A 93 0.02 11.21 -5.30
CA LYS A 93 -0.60 12.24 -6.16
C LYS A 93 -2.10 12.34 -5.95
N ALA A 94 -2.81 11.24 -5.73
CA ALA A 94 -4.24 11.26 -5.44
C ALA A 94 -4.57 12.09 -4.18
N PHE A 95 -3.81 11.89 -3.10
CA PHE A 95 -3.96 12.67 -1.87
C PHE A 95 -3.53 14.14 -2.04
N TRP A 96 -2.47 14.39 -2.81
CA TRP A 96 -2.00 15.75 -3.09
C TRP A 96 -2.97 16.61 -3.88
N VAL A 97 -3.79 16.01 -4.76
CA VAL A 97 -4.79 16.77 -5.53
C VAL A 97 -5.94 17.26 -4.65
N GLN A 98 -6.21 16.59 -3.53
CA GLN A 98 -7.23 16.98 -2.55
C GLN A 98 -6.76 18.08 -1.58
N LEU A 99 -5.46 18.24 -1.43
CA LEU A 99 -4.84 19.20 -0.50
C LEU A 99 -5.03 20.63 -1.03
N SER A 100 -5.68 21.48 -0.23
CA SER A 100 -5.97 22.88 -0.61
C SER A 100 -5.62 23.91 0.48
N GLY A 101 -4.97 23.49 1.56
CA GLY A 101 -4.64 24.34 2.71
C GLY A 101 -3.15 24.47 3.05
N ALA A 102 -2.89 25.19 4.15
CA ALA A 102 -1.55 25.35 4.72
C ALA A 102 -1.00 24.02 5.26
N MET A 103 0.30 23.83 5.08
CA MET A 103 0.99 22.58 5.39
C MET A 103 1.62 22.59 6.78
N VAL A 104 1.52 21.47 7.48
CA VAL A 104 1.88 21.36 8.89
C VAL A 104 3.18 20.59 9.05
N TRP A 105 4.27 21.30 9.33
CA TRP A 105 5.64 20.74 9.34
C TRP A 105 5.96 19.74 10.47
N TRP A 106 5.16 19.63 11.53
CA TRP A 106 5.45 18.69 12.62
C TRP A 106 5.18 17.23 12.22
N LEU A 107 4.18 16.97 11.37
CA LEU A 107 3.82 15.63 10.92
C LEU A 107 4.91 14.98 10.05
N PRO A 108 5.45 15.64 9.00
CA PRO A 108 6.57 15.09 8.24
C PRO A 108 7.82 14.95 9.09
N ALA A 109 8.10 15.88 10.01
CA ALA A 109 9.24 15.76 10.92
C ALA A 109 9.15 14.49 11.78
N LEU A 110 7.96 14.19 12.33
CA LEU A 110 7.71 12.99 13.11
C LEU A 110 7.84 11.71 12.27
N LEU A 111 7.28 11.70 11.05
CA LEU A 111 7.40 10.55 10.14
C LEU A 111 8.85 10.29 9.71
N VAL A 112 9.62 11.35 9.42
CA VAL A 112 11.03 11.24 9.07
C VAL A 112 11.82 10.72 10.27
N ALA A 113 11.59 11.25 11.48
CA ALA A 113 12.25 10.76 12.69
C ALA A 113 11.96 9.27 12.93
N ALA A 114 10.69 8.85 12.85
CA ALA A 114 10.30 7.45 12.98
C ALA A 114 10.96 6.56 11.92
N SER A 115 11.10 7.06 10.69
CA SER A 115 11.72 6.33 9.58
C SER A 115 13.22 6.20 9.74
N ILE A 116 13.90 7.22 10.25
CA ILE A 116 15.32 7.16 10.60
C ILE A 116 15.55 6.11 11.68
N VAL A 117 14.72 6.09 12.74
CA VAL A 117 14.80 5.07 13.80
C VAL A 117 14.58 3.68 13.23
N ALA A 118 13.54 3.48 12.42
CA ALA A 118 13.27 2.20 11.77
C ALA A 118 14.43 1.78 10.85
N PHE A 119 15.01 2.72 10.12
CA PHE A 119 16.16 2.48 9.25
C PHE A 119 17.38 2.04 10.04
N PHE A 120 17.72 2.69 11.15
CA PHE A 120 18.85 2.28 12.01
C PHE A 120 18.66 0.90 12.64
N LEU A 121 17.43 0.55 13.03
CA LEU A 121 17.11 -0.79 13.56
C LEU A 121 17.29 -1.88 12.50
N LEU A 122 17.08 -1.53 11.24
CA LEU A 122 17.22 -2.41 10.08
C LEU A 122 18.64 -2.40 9.48
N LEU A 123 19.40 -1.30 9.64
CA LEU A 123 20.76 -1.11 9.12
C LEU A 123 21.71 -2.31 9.35
N PRO A 124 21.80 -2.92 10.55
CA PRO A 124 22.72 -4.04 10.78
C PRO A 124 22.37 -5.32 9.98
N GLN A 125 21.27 -5.32 9.23
CA GLN A 125 20.73 -6.51 8.55
C GLN A 125 20.62 -6.36 7.02
N ILE A 126 20.74 -5.14 6.47
CA ILE A 126 20.44 -4.85 5.05
C ILE A 126 21.69 -4.30 4.32
N ASP A 127 22.88 -4.77 4.69
CA ASP A 127 24.19 -4.20 4.27
C ASP A 127 24.36 -4.06 2.74
N THR A 128 23.72 -4.94 1.95
CA THR A 128 23.81 -4.93 0.47
C THR A 128 22.58 -4.34 -0.24
N LEU A 129 21.46 -4.15 0.45
CA LEU A 129 20.15 -3.74 -0.11
C LEU A 129 19.62 -2.44 0.50
N ILE A 130 20.51 -1.65 1.12
CA ILE A 130 20.20 -0.36 1.75
C ILE A 130 19.47 0.57 0.77
N PHE A 131 19.91 0.62 -0.49
CA PHE A 131 19.37 1.56 -1.47
C PHE A 131 17.90 1.27 -1.84
N PRO A 132 17.49 0.05 -2.25
CA PRO A 132 16.09 -0.27 -2.45
C PRO A 132 15.20 -0.02 -1.23
N VAL A 133 15.67 -0.35 -0.03
CA VAL A 133 14.88 -0.24 1.20
C VAL A 133 14.67 1.22 1.60
N THR A 134 15.71 2.04 1.53
CA THR A 134 15.62 3.49 1.80
C THR A 134 14.70 4.19 0.82
N LEU A 135 14.82 3.90 -0.48
CA LEU A 135 13.97 4.51 -1.50
C LEU A 135 12.49 4.15 -1.31
N MET A 136 12.20 2.88 -0.99
CA MET A 136 10.83 2.45 -0.70
C MET A 136 10.28 3.09 0.58
N GLY A 137 11.11 3.21 1.62
CA GLY A 137 10.76 3.89 2.88
C GLY A 137 10.42 5.36 2.65
N LEU A 138 11.24 6.09 1.89
CA LEU A 138 11.01 7.50 1.56
C LEU A 138 9.68 7.70 0.83
N MET A 139 9.35 6.83 -0.13
CA MET A 139 8.06 6.91 -0.83
C MET A 139 6.87 6.66 0.09
N LEU A 140 6.98 5.69 1.00
CA LEU A 140 5.93 5.42 1.98
C LEU A 140 5.73 6.58 2.95
N VAL A 141 6.82 7.20 3.42
CA VAL A 141 6.78 8.40 4.27
C VAL A 141 6.11 9.55 3.55
N GLN A 142 6.51 9.81 2.30
CA GLN A 142 5.97 10.88 1.49
C GLN A 142 4.46 10.68 1.22
N MET A 143 4.04 9.45 0.93
CA MET A 143 2.62 9.09 0.77
C MET A 143 1.83 9.26 2.07
N THR A 144 2.40 8.82 3.20
CA THR A 144 1.74 8.90 4.52
C THR A 144 1.63 10.33 5.01
N TRP A 145 2.62 11.16 4.68
CA TRP A 145 2.55 12.60 4.93
C TRP A 145 1.41 13.25 4.16
N ALA A 146 1.27 12.97 2.86
CA ALA A 146 0.19 13.51 2.04
C ALA A 146 -1.20 13.13 2.60
N ALA A 147 -1.38 11.86 2.98
CA ALA A 147 -2.62 11.39 3.60
C ALA A 147 -2.85 11.98 5.00
N GLY A 148 -1.79 12.20 5.78
CA GLY A 148 -1.88 12.80 7.10
C GLY A 148 -2.27 14.28 7.05
N GLU A 149 -1.71 15.04 6.12
CA GLU A 149 -2.08 16.44 5.90
C GLU A 149 -3.53 16.57 5.44
N LEU A 150 -3.99 15.68 4.56
CA LEU A 150 -5.39 15.62 4.16
C LEU A 150 -6.30 15.44 5.38
N TRP A 151 -5.96 14.51 6.27
CA TRP A 151 -6.73 14.25 7.47
C TRP A 151 -6.72 15.44 8.43
N LEU A 152 -5.60 16.15 8.58
CA LEU A 152 -5.53 17.37 9.40
C LEU A 152 -6.36 18.53 8.84
N GLN A 153 -6.48 18.65 7.51
CA GLN A 153 -7.23 19.74 6.88
C GLN A 153 -8.74 19.50 6.86
N VAL A 154 -9.17 18.30 6.50
CA VAL A 154 -10.59 17.99 6.23
C VAL A 154 -11.24 17.22 7.38
N ALA A 155 -10.46 16.49 8.19
CA ALA A 155 -10.90 15.75 9.38
C ALA A 155 -12.16 14.87 9.20
N THR A 156 -12.33 14.29 8.01
CA THR A 156 -13.43 13.38 7.68
C THR A 156 -13.09 11.91 7.99
N LEU A 157 -14.12 11.08 8.14
CA LEU A 157 -13.97 9.61 8.21
C LEU A 157 -13.22 9.05 6.99
N ALA A 158 -13.49 9.61 5.81
CA ALA A 158 -12.80 9.27 4.56
C ALA A 158 -11.29 9.52 4.67
N SER A 159 -10.86 10.74 5.02
CA SER A 159 -9.44 11.08 5.15
C SER A 159 -8.73 10.30 6.27
N GLY A 160 -9.41 10.05 7.40
CA GLY A 160 -8.86 9.26 8.51
C GLY A 160 -8.61 7.80 8.16
N THR A 161 -9.51 7.17 7.39
CA THR A 161 -9.30 5.79 6.92
C THR A 161 -8.15 5.70 5.91
N GLY A 162 -7.96 6.72 5.06
CA GLY A 162 -6.82 6.82 4.15
C GLY A 162 -5.48 6.94 4.88
N PHE A 163 -5.41 7.78 5.91
CA PHE A 163 -4.22 7.92 6.74
C PHE A 163 -3.90 6.64 7.51
N LEU A 164 -4.89 6.01 8.14
CA LEU A 164 -4.73 4.71 8.80
C LEU A 164 -4.26 3.62 7.82
N GLY A 165 -4.81 3.61 6.60
CA GLY A 165 -4.38 2.72 5.53
C GLY A 165 -2.90 2.89 5.18
N CYS A 166 -2.40 4.13 5.11
CA CYS A 166 -0.99 4.43 4.87
C CYS A 166 -0.08 3.99 6.03
N LEU A 167 -0.51 4.17 7.29
CA LEU A 167 0.24 3.70 8.45
C LEU A 167 0.36 2.17 8.48
N ILE A 168 -0.74 1.46 8.19
CA ILE A 168 -0.71 -0.01 8.05
C ILE A 168 0.18 -0.42 6.88
N TYR A 169 0.25 0.39 5.82
CA TYR A 169 1.12 0.13 4.68
C TYR A 169 2.61 0.23 5.04
N ILE A 170 3.01 1.26 5.81
CA ILE A 170 4.36 1.36 6.39
C ILE A 170 4.66 0.14 7.26
N LEU A 171 3.72 -0.25 8.13
CA LEU A 171 3.91 -1.38 9.04
C LEU A 171 4.07 -2.69 8.25
N SER A 172 3.28 -2.89 7.19
CA SER A 172 3.40 -4.04 6.29
C SER A 172 4.76 -4.09 5.60
N ALA A 173 5.28 -2.95 5.14
CA ALA A 173 6.61 -2.84 4.54
C ALA A 173 7.73 -3.12 5.54
N ALA A 174 7.60 -2.64 6.79
CA ALA A 174 8.54 -2.94 7.85
C ALA A 174 8.54 -4.44 8.20
N LEU A 175 7.36 -5.06 8.32
CA LEU A 175 7.24 -6.51 8.53
C LEU A 175 7.83 -7.31 7.36
N PHE A 176 7.65 -6.85 6.12
CA PHE A 176 8.25 -7.47 4.95
C PHE A 176 9.78 -7.41 5.03
N ALA A 177 10.34 -6.24 5.35
CA ALA A 177 11.78 -6.08 5.52
C ALA A 177 12.34 -6.97 6.63
N ILE A 178 11.65 -7.06 7.78
CA ILE A 178 12.07 -7.93 8.89
C ILE A 178 12.02 -9.41 8.49
N ASN A 179 10.93 -9.84 7.83
CA ASN A 179 10.74 -11.24 7.48
C ASN A 179 11.69 -11.72 6.37
N ASP A 180 12.01 -10.86 5.41
CA ASP A 180 12.86 -11.19 4.27
C ASP A 180 14.36 -11.03 4.60
N TYR A 181 14.74 -10.07 5.46
CA TYR A 181 16.15 -9.75 5.74
C TYR A 181 16.68 -10.17 7.11
N ARG A 182 15.84 -10.27 8.16
CA ARG A 182 16.32 -10.58 9.52
C ARG A 182 16.30 -12.07 9.82
N ARG A 183 15.09 -12.63 9.91
CA ARG A 183 14.81 -14.04 10.17
C ARG A 183 13.41 -14.35 9.65
N PRO A 184 13.20 -15.49 8.97
CA PRO A 184 11.86 -15.88 8.56
C PRO A 184 11.01 -16.06 9.83
N LEU A 185 10.03 -15.18 10.01
CA LEU A 185 9.05 -15.33 11.08
C LEU A 185 8.17 -16.54 10.74
N PRO A 186 7.81 -17.40 11.72
CA PRO A 186 6.75 -18.38 11.49
C PRO A 186 5.48 -17.60 11.09
N PHE A 187 4.93 -17.89 9.90
CA PHE A 187 3.80 -17.18 9.29
C PHE A 187 4.06 -15.73 8.82
N GLY A 188 5.32 -15.27 8.71
CA GLY A 188 5.62 -13.88 8.32
C GLY A 188 5.01 -13.47 6.97
N TYR A 189 5.02 -14.36 5.98
CA TYR A 189 4.40 -14.11 4.67
C TYR A 189 2.88 -13.89 4.72
N VAL A 190 2.20 -14.59 5.64
CA VAL A 190 0.75 -14.48 5.88
C VAL A 190 0.46 -13.12 6.51
N LEU A 191 1.23 -12.73 7.53
CA LEU A 191 1.05 -11.48 8.27
C LEU A 191 1.35 -10.24 7.40
N VAL A 192 2.44 -10.27 6.65
CA VAL A 192 2.77 -9.23 5.67
C VAL A 192 1.67 -9.12 4.62
N SER A 193 1.15 -10.26 4.16
CA SER A 193 0.15 -10.24 3.11
C SER A 193 -1.21 -9.74 3.58
N ALA A 194 -1.61 -10.09 4.80
CA ALA A 194 -2.81 -9.59 5.44
C ALA A 194 -2.75 -8.07 5.65
N THR A 195 -1.67 -7.58 6.26
CA THR A 195 -1.49 -6.13 6.52
C THR A 195 -1.47 -5.32 5.22
N TYR A 196 -0.84 -5.82 4.16
CA TYR A 196 -0.84 -5.18 2.85
C TYR A 196 -2.26 -5.05 2.26
N LEU A 197 -3.06 -6.12 2.32
CA LEU A 197 -4.42 -6.11 1.79
C LEU A 197 -5.31 -5.18 2.60
N VAL A 198 -5.19 -5.21 3.93
CA VAL A 198 -5.92 -4.28 4.81
C VAL A 198 -5.57 -2.83 4.46
N ALA A 199 -4.29 -2.51 4.26
CA ALA A 199 -3.87 -1.18 3.85
C ALA A 199 -4.52 -0.75 2.53
N GLN A 200 -4.51 -1.61 1.49
CA GLN A 200 -5.12 -1.30 0.19
C GLN A 200 -6.64 -1.13 0.27
N VAL A 201 -7.31 -1.92 1.10
CA VAL A 201 -8.75 -1.79 1.37
C VAL A 201 -9.07 -0.48 2.08
N LEU A 202 -8.28 -0.08 3.09
CA LEU A 202 -8.48 1.19 3.78
C LEU A 202 -8.21 2.40 2.88
N ILE A 203 -7.13 2.36 2.09
CA ILE A 203 -6.79 3.42 1.15
C ILE A 203 -7.91 3.58 0.11
N SER A 204 -8.41 2.48 -0.47
CA SER A 204 -9.51 2.56 -1.44
C SER A 204 -10.83 2.98 -0.80
N ALA A 205 -11.13 2.54 0.43
CA ALA A 205 -12.31 2.99 1.18
C ALA A 205 -12.31 4.50 1.43
N SER A 206 -11.14 5.10 1.63
CA SER A 206 -10.96 6.55 1.79
C SER A 206 -11.51 7.38 0.62
N PHE A 207 -11.56 6.83 -0.60
CA PHE A 207 -12.07 7.52 -1.80
C PHE A 207 -13.52 7.16 -2.15
N VAL A 208 -14.14 6.30 -1.35
CA VAL A 208 -15.51 5.80 -1.57
C VAL A 208 -16.46 6.31 -0.47
N LEU A 209 -15.94 6.52 0.74
CA LEU A 209 -16.63 7.16 1.88
C LEU A 209 -16.81 8.67 1.68
#